data_AF-A0A427U4Z1-F1
#
_entry.id   AF-A0A427U4Z1-F1
#
_cell.length_a   1.000
_cell.length_b   1.000
_cell.length_c   1.000
_cell.angle_alpha   90.00
_cell.angle_beta   90.00
_cell.angle_gamma   90.00
#
_symmetry.space_group_name_H-M   'P 1'
#
loop_
_entity.id
_entity.type
_entity.pdbx_description
1 polymer ?
#
loop_
_entity_poly.entity_id
_entity_poly.type
_entity_poly.pdbx_seq_one_letter_code
_entity_poly.pdbx_strand_id
1 'polypeptide(L)'
;MKIGQLVKSHIKKIFLYCDTVNHDELIKLMDKKYSKNTFGINYPFCTESTLIPKNESKRYWTDLYFVRGKKVRVSSQWVINHTQQFTRYLVTRGITDQEKLEDLMDSHYAPSDNPRISTRLNSRYRGNAIGNAQNLLVRNILSNLGEESFNQDDWEKTKAYFENKCAYCGSEDELVIEHAVPINKVSLGEHRLGNMVPSCKACNSKKADKDFKIFLEGNQHRIGIIEEYMDSRDYVPLGENEQVAKILEMAYQEVAIVSKRYIEILNELFPNK
;
A
#
# COMPACT_ATOMS: atom_id res chain seq x y z
N MET A 1 -7.83 9.53 0.74
CA MET A 1 -6.79 9.61 1.78
C MET A 1 -6.28 8.21 2.15
N LYS A 2 -4.97 8.00 2.44
CA LYS A 2 -4.48 6.67 2.91
C LYS A 2 -5.08 6.33 4.28
N ILE A 3 -5.44 5.07 4.54
CA ILE A 3 -6.08 4.65 5.80
C ILE A 3 -5.32 5.08 7.06
N GLY A 4 -3.99 4.95 7.09
CA GLY A 4 -3.20 5.40 8.23
C GLY A 4 -3.30 6.91 8.48
N GLN A 5 -3.45 7.72 7.43
CA GLN A 5 -3.67 9.17 7.55
C GLN A 5 -5.10 9.46 8.03
N LEU A 6 -6.09 8.75 7.51
CA LEU A 6 -7.49 8.84 7.94
C LEU A 6 -7.63 8.53 9.43
N VAL A 7 -7.00 7.45 9.90
CA VAL A 7 -7.00 7.09 11.32
C VAL A 7 -6.32 8.19 12.13
N LYS A 8 -5.09 8.60 11.75
CA LYS A 8 -4.34 9.65 12.46
C LYS A 8 -5.11 10.97 12.60
N SER A 9 -5.84 11.40 11.56
CA SER A 9 -6.63 12.62 11.61
C SER A 9 -7.83 12.54 12.56
N HIS A 10 -8.27 11.32 12.91
CA HIS A 10 -9.44 11.08 13.77
C HIS A 10 -9.11 10.60 15.18
N ILE A 11 -7.87 10.19 15.50
CA ILE A 11 -7.47 9.72 16.84
C ILE A 11 -7.93 10.68 17.94
N LYS A 12 -7.64 11.99 17.78
CA LYS A 12 -8.00 12.99 18.79
C LYS A 12 -9.51 13.09 19.01
N LYS A 13 -10.31 12.97 17.95
CA LYS A 13 -11.77 13.02 18.05
C LYS A 13 -12.33 11.76 18.70
N ILE A 14 -11.77 10.58 18.38
CA ILE A 14 -12.13 9.30 19.02
C ILE A 14 -11.85 9.37 20.52
N PHE A 15 -10.70 9.91 20.89
CA PHE A 15 -10.30 10.08 22.28
C PHE A 15 -11.12 11.14 23.01
N LEU A 16 -11.47 12.24 22.35
CA LEU A 16 -12.44 13.19 22.88
C LEU A 16 -13.82 12.53 23.13
N TYR A 17 -14.29 11.69 22.20
CA TYR A 17 -15.53 10.91 22.39
C TYR A 17 -15.43 9.97 23.60
N CYS A 18 -14.27 9.34 23.83
CA CYS A 18 -14.03 8.53 25.02
C CYS A 18 -14.04 9.34 26.32
N ASP A 19 -13.64 10.61 26.29
CA ASP A 19 -13.60 11.48 27.45
C ASP A 19 -14.93 12.19 27.73
N THR A 20 -15.77 12.40 26.71
CA THR A 20 -16.95 13.29 26.81
C THR A 20 -18.29 12.62 26.57
N VAL A 21 -18.34 11.53 25.81
CA VAL A 21 -19.60 10.89 25.39
C VAL A 21 -19.72 9.47 25.92
N ASN A 22 -18.72 8.61 25.69
CA ASN A 22 -18.75 7.23 26.13
C ASN A 22 -17.41 6.79 26.72
N HIS A 23 -17.39 6.82 28.04
CA HIS A 23 -16.25 6.50 28.88
C HIS A 23 -15.76 5.05 28.75
N ASP A 24 -16.68 4.11 28.55
CA ASP A 24 -16.37 2.69 28.44
C ASP A 24 -15.80 2.33 27.06
N GLU A 25 -15.94 3.21 26.08
CA GLU A 25 -15.40 2.97 24.74
C GLU A 25 -13.88 2.83 24.78
N LEU A 26 -13.18 3.55 25.67
CA LEU A 26 -11.74 3.38 25.84
C LEU A 26 -11.37 1.95 26.22
N ILE A 27 -12.12 1.33 27.14
CA ILE A 27 -11.86 -0.05 27.59
C ILE A 27 -12.05 -1.00 26.41
N LYS A 28 -13.07 -0.78 25.58
CA LYS A 28 -13.30 -1.56 24.36
C LYS A 28 -12.21 -1.36 23.31
N LEU A 29 -11.75 -0.13 23.10
CA LEU A 29 -10.65 0.17 22.18
C LEU A 29 -9.31 -0.45 22.62
N MET A 30 -9.16 -0.73 23.91
CA MET A 30 -8.03 -1.49 24.46
C MET A 30 -8.19 -3.01 24.36
N ASP A 31 -9.38 -3.50 23.98
CA ASP A 31 -9.62 -4.92 23.77
C ASP A 31 -9.31 -5.33 22.32
N LYS A 32 -8.55 -6.43 22.20
CA LYS A 32 -8.13 -6.97 20.90
C LYS A 32 -9.31 -7.53 20.11
N LYS A 33 -10.26 -8.22 20.77
CA LYS A 33 -11.39 -8.86 20.10
C LYS A 33 -12.36 -7.81 19.57
N TYR A 34 -12.64 -6.78 20.35
CA TYR A 34 -13.41 -5.63 19.93
C TYR A 34 -12.78 -4.94 18.73
N SER A 35 -11.47 -4.68 18.78
CA SER A 35 -10.75 -4.02 17.69
C SER A 35 -10.76 -4.85 16.41
N LYS A 36 -10.66 -6.18 16.52
CA LYS A 36 -10.81 -7.10 15.38
C LYS A 36 -12.20 -7.04 14.77
N ASN A 37 -13.25 -7.05 15.59
CA ASN A 37 -14.64 -7.02 15.12
C ASN A 37 -15.06 -5.65 14.57
N THR A 38 -14.50 -4.58 15.12
CA THR A 38 -14.90 -3.20 14.80
C THR A 38 -14.10 -2.61 13.63
N PHE A 39 -12.83 -2.99 13.50
CA PHE A 39 -11.90 -2.38 12.54
C PHE A 39 -11.17 -3.40 11.65
N GLY A 40 -11.27 -4.71 11.94
CA GLY A 40 -10.53 -5.76 11.23
C GLY A 40 -9.09 -5.98 11.68
N ILE A 41 -8.56 -5.13 12.57
CA ILE A 41 -7.16 -5.20 13.03
C ILE A 41 -6.94 -6.31 14.07
N ASN A 42 -5.80 -7.02 13.99
CA ASN A 42 -5.44 -8.09 14.93
C ASN A 42 -4.77 -7.60 16.23
N TYR A 43 -4.89 -6.31 16.53
CA TYR A 43 -4.32 -5.64 17.70
C TYR A 43 -5.38 -4.75 18.33
N PRO A 44 -5.28 -4.46 19.64
CA PRO A 44 -6.07 -3.38 20.23
C PRO A 44 -5.87 -2.08 19.43
N PHE A 45 -6.94 -1.28 19.28
CA PHE A 45 -6.85 0.04 18.67
C PHE A 45 -5.82 0.90 19.39
N CYS A 46 -5.83 0.87 20.72
CA CYS A 46 -4.81 1.50 21.55
C CYS A 46 -4.41 0.63 22.74
N THR A 47 -3.16 0.77 23.18
CA THR A 47 -2.62 0.05 24.35
C THR A 47 -1.86 1.04 25.22
N GLU A 48 -1.92 0.87 26.55
CA GLU A 48 -1.11 1.66 27.48
C GLU A 48 0.37 1.51 27.17
N SER A 49 1.09 2.63 27.15
CA SER A 49 2.48 2.68 26.70
C SER A 49 3.41 1.79 27.53
N THR A 50 3.09 1.61 28.82
CA THR A 50 3.83 0.77 29.76
C THR A 50 3.56 -0.73 29.58
N LEU A 51 2.40 -1.09 29.00
CA LEU A 51 1.98 -2.48 28.80
C LEU A 51 2.42 -3.04 27.44
N ILE A 52 2.99 -2.22 26.55
CA ILE A 52 3.45 -2.65 25.22
C ILE A 52 4.80 -3.37 25.36
N PRO A 53 4.90 -4.66 25.01
CA PRO A 53 6.17 -5.37 25.00
C PRO A 53 7.19 -4.72 24.04
N LYS A 54 8.48 -4.70 24.40
CA LYS A 54 9.54 -4.07 23.60
C LYS A 54 9.59 -4.59 22.16
N ASN A 55 9.41 -5.88 21.96
CA ASN A 55 9.38 -6.55 20.65
C ASN A 55 8.14 -6.18 19.80
N GLU A 56 7.07 -5.69 20.42
CA GLU A 56 5.83 -5.28 19.75
C GLU A 56 5.71 -3.75 19.58
N SER A 57 6.64 -2.97 20.12
CA SER A 57 6.63 -1.50 20.04
C SER A 57 6.50 -0.96 18.62
N LYS A 58 7.04 -1.66 17.61
CA LYS A 58 6.93 -1.31 16.17
C LYS A 58 5.49 -1.39 15.61
N ARG A 59 4.60 -2.11 16.30
CA ARG A 59 3.20 -2.32 15.89
C ARG A 59 2.26 -1.19 16.36
N TYR A 60 2.81 -0.18 17.03
CA TYR A 60 2.10 1.00 17.50
C TYR A 60 2.83 2.25 16.99
N TRP A 61 2.12 3.32 16.66
CA TRP A 61 2.75 4.61 16.38
C TRP A 61 3.45 5.17 17.62
N THR A 62 4.46 6.01 17.44
CA THR A 62 5.27 6.57 18.54
C THR A 62 4.55 7.68 19.31
N ASP A 63 3.55 8.30 18.70
CA ASP A 63 2.74 9.35 19.33
C ASP A 63 2.04 8.82 20.60
N LEU A 64 2.13 9.59 21.68
CA LEU A 64 1.50 9.31 22.96
C LEU A 64 0.25 10.16 23.13
N TYR A 65 -0.82 9.53 23.60
CA TYR A 65 -2.09 10.19 23.87
C TYR A 65 -2.46 9.97 25.33
N PHE A 66 -2.94 11.02 25.97
CA PHE A 66 -3.43 10.96 27.35
C PHE A 66 -4.96 11.01 27.31
N VAL A 67 -5.58 9.96 27.82
CA VAL A 67 -7.04 9.78 27.81
C VAL A 67 -7.45 9.06 29.09
N ARG A 68 -8.43 9.60 29.80
CA ARG A 68 -8.92 9.06 31.09
C ARG A 68 -7.82 8.60 32.06
N GLY A 69 -6.75 9.39 32.21
CA GLY A 69 -5.65 9.07 33.13
C GLY A 69 -4.64 8.05 32.61
N LYS A 70 -4.83 7.48 31.41
CA LYS A 70 -3.94 6.50 30.80
C LYS A 70 -3.12 7.14 29.69
N LYS A 71 -1.82 6.81 29.63
CA LYS A 71 -0.96 7.13 28.49
C LYS A 71 -0.99 5.97 27.51
N VAL A 72 -1.56 6.18 26.33
CA VAL A 72 -1.76 5.12 25.33
C VAL A 72 -1.05 5.44 24.02
N ARG A 73 -0.69 4.38 23.28
CA ARG A 73 -0.24 4.44 21.88
C ARG A 73 -1.25 3.72 21.01
N VAL A 74 -1.47 4.23 19.80
CA VAL A 74 -2.42 3.66 18.82
C VAL A 74 -1.71 2.67 17.91
N SER A 75 -2.38 1.57 17.55
CA SER A 75 -1.84 0.57 16.64
C SER A 75 -1.50 1.17 15.27
N SER A 76 -0.37 0.76 14.70
CA SER A 76 0.07 1.15 13.35
C SER A 76 -0.38 0.15 12.27
N GLN A 77 -1.06 -0.93 12.65
CA GLN A 77 -1.35 -2.10 11.81
C GLN A 77 -2.58 -1.90 10.92
N TRP A 78 -2.62 -0.80 10.16
CA TRP A 78 -3.72 -0.43 9.28
C TRP A 78 -3.39 -0.72 7.81
N VAL A 79 -4.26 -1.47 7.13
CA VAL A 79 -4.20 -1.71 5.68
C VAL A 79 -5.48 -1.22 5.02
N ILE A 80 -5.46 -1.02 3.71
CA ILE A 80 -6.53 -0.34 2.96
C ILE A 80 -7.91 -0.99 3.15
N ASN A 81 -7.96 -2.31 3.33
CA ASN A 81 -9.20 -3.07 3.55
C ASN A 81 -9.91 -2.72 4.87
N HIS A 82 -9.23 -2.07 5.82
CA HIS A 82 -9.84 -1.62 7.07
C HIS A 82 -10.65 -0.31 6.91
N THR A 83 -10.56 0.35 5.76
CA THR A 83 -11.14 1.69 5.54
C THR A 83 -12.64 1.69 5.79
N GLN A 84 -13.39 0.76 5.21
CA GLN A 84 -14.85 0.70 5.34
C GLN A 84 -15.31 0.49 6.80
N GLN A 85 -14.63 -0.40 7.52
CA GLN A 85 -14.96 -0.67 8.92
C GLN A 85 -14.65 0.53 9.82
N PHE A 86 -13.50 1.19 9.57
CA PHE A 86 -13.12 2.39 10.30
C PHE A 86 -14.07 3.56 10.04
N THR A 87 -14.45 3.83 8.79
CA THR A 87 -15.41 4.89 8.46
C THR A 87 -16.78 4.61 9.08
N ARG A 88 -17.27 3.37 8.99
CA ARG A 88 -18.51 2.93 9.64
C ARG A 88 -18.48 3.20 11.15
N TYR A 89 -17.37 2.89 11.83
CA TYR A 89 -17.22 3.18 13.25
C TYR A 89 -17.35 4.69 13.53
N LEU A 90 -16.66 5.54 12.77
CA LEU A 90 -16.69 6.99 12.98
C LEU A 90 -18.11 7.56 12.84
N VAL A 91 -18.84 7.13 11.80
CA VAL A 91 -20.22 7.57 11.56
C VAL A 91 -21.16 7.05 12.64
N THR A 92 -21.07 5.76 12.98
CA THR A 92 -21.95 5.13 13.98
C THR A 92 -21.79 5.75 15.37
N ARG A 93 -20.61 6.28 15.67
CA ARG A 93 -20.31 6.97 16.95
C ARG A 93 -20.53 8.49 16.89
N GLY A 94 -20.97 9.02 15.75
CA GLY A 94 -21.15 10.47 15.57
C GLY A 94 -19.84 11.27 15.67
N ILE A 95 -18.69 10.63 15.46
CA ILE A 95 -17.36 11.27 15.53
C ILE A 95 -17.11 12.11 14.28
N THR A 96 -17.71 11.72 13.15
CA THR A 96 -17.79 12.47 11.90
C THR A 96 -19.08 12.11 11.19
N ASP A 97 -19.53 12.97 10.28
CA ASP A 97 -20.63 12.67 9.37
C ASP A 97 -20.11 12.09 8.04
N GLN A 98 -21.04 11.51 7.28
CA GLN A 98 -20.74 10.82 6.04
C GLN A 98 -20.32 11.79 4.93
N GLU A 99 -20.90 12.99 4.91
CA GLU A 99 -20.56 14.08 3.98
C GLU A 99 -19.10 14.54 4.14
N LYS A 100 -18.60 14.76 5.37
CA LYS A 100 -17.18 15.09 5.61
C LYS A 100 -16.24 13.93 5.28
N LEU A 101 -16.69 12.69 5.36
CA LEU A 101 -15.88 11.53 4.96
C LEU A 101 -15.78 11.42 3.45
N GLU A 102 -16.88 11.66 2.75
CA GLU A 102 -16.94 11.73 1.28
C GLU A 102 -16.03 12.87 0.79
N ASP A 103 -16.10 14.08 1.37
CA ASP A 103 -15.18 15.19 1.06
C ASP A 103 -13.69 14.83 1.27
N LEU A 104 -13.38 14.12 2.36
CA LEU A 104 -12.03 13.67 2.70
C LEU A 104 -11.53 12.52 1.80
N MET A 105 -12.44 11.81 1.13
CA MET A 105 -12.15 10.70 0.23
C MET A 105 -12.14 11.14 -1.25
N ASP A 106 -13.02 12.08 -1.64
CA ASP A 106 -13.15 12.69 -2.98
C ASP A 106 -12.06 13.70 -3.32
N SER A 107 -11.27 14.16 -2.34
CA SER A 107 -10.10 15.02 -2.56
C SER A 107 -8.95 14.35 -3.34
N HIS A 108 -9.21 13.28 -4.11
CA HIS A 108 -8.26 12.53 -4.93
C HIS A 108 -8.40 12.72 -6.45
N TYR A 109 -9.24 13.64 -6.93
CA TYR A 109 -9.16 14.13 -8.31
C TYR A 109 -8.62 15.57 -8.47
N ALA A 110 -8.13 16.18 -7.39
CA ALA A 110 -7.34 17.41 -7.47
C ALA A 110 -5.86 17.09 -7.22
N PRO A 111 -4.92 17.52 -8.10
CA PRO A 111 -3.49 17.41 -7.82
C PRO A 111 -3.19 18.17 -6.53
N SER A 112 -2.59 17.50 -5.54
CA SER A 112 -2.29 18.16 -4.26
C SER A 112 -1.12 19.13 -4.42
N ASP A 113 -1.41 20.41 -4.57
CA ASP A 113 -0.43 21.51 -4.52
C ASP A 113 -0.16 22.01 -3.10
N ASN A 114 -0.60 21.30 -2.06
CA ASN A 114 -0.23 21.65 -0.69
C ASN A 114 1.22 21.21 -0.40
N PRO A 115 2.16 22.14 -0.12
CA PRO A 115 3.54 21.81 0.14
C PRO A 115 3.63 20.95 1.40
N ARG A 116 4.08 19.70 1.24
CA ARG A 116 4.47 18.86 2.37
C ARG A 116 5.62 19.56 3.08
N ILE A 117 5.35 20.17 4.24
CA ILE A 117 6.41 20.65 5.13
C ILE A 117 7.17 19.41 5.59
N SER A 118 8.32 19.19 4.97
CA SER A 118 9.20 18.10 5.35
C SER A 118 9.87 18.46 6.67
N THR A 119 9.72 17.59 7.67
CA THR A 119 10.41 17.70 8.96
C THR A 119 11.90 17.41 8.88
N ARG A 120 12.43 17.06 7.69
CA ARG A 120 13.88 16.95 7.47
C ARG A 120 14.46 18.35 7.32
N LEU A 121 15.39 18.71 8.20
CA LEU A 121 16.22 19.93 8.13
C LEU A 121 16.82 20.18 6.74
N ASN A 122 16.99 19.13 5.92
CA ASN A 122 17.58 19.19 4.56
C ASN A 122 16.66 18.64 3.46
N SER A 123 15.35 18.88 3.54
CA SER A 123 14.46 18.45 2.46
C SER A 123 14.65 19.29 1.20
N ARG A 124 15.07 18.67 0.12
CA ARG A 124 15.17 19.33 -1.18
C ARG A 124 13.80 19.37 -1.85
N TYR A 125 13.28 20.56 -2.13
CA TYR A 125 12.06 20.74 -2.92
C TYR A 125 12.22 20.06 -4.29
N ARG A 126 11.27 19.21 -4.66
CA ARG A 126 11.31 18.38 -5.89
C ARG A 126 12.59 17.53 -6.07
N GLY A 127 13.28 17.21 -4.97
CA GLY A 127 14.44 16.31 -5.01
C GLY A 127 14.04 14.86 -5.31
N ASN A 128 14.97 14.10 -5.88
CA ASN A 128 14.76 12.67 -6.15
C ASN A 128 14.66 11.89 -4.83
N ALA A 129 13.52 11.23 -4.62
CA ALA A 129 13.34 10.35 -3.48
C ALA A 129 14.12 9.05 -3.68
N ILE A 130 14.92 8.65 -2.70
CA ILE A 130 15.66 7.38 -2.74
C ILE A 130 14.75 6.17 -3.00
N GLY A 131 13.50 6.23 -2.53
CA GLY A 131 12.47 5.22 -2.78
C GLY A 131 12.24 4.94 -4.27
N ASN A 132 12.46 5.90 -5.16
CA ASN A 132 12.37 5.66 -6.61
C ASN A 132 13.46 4.70 -7.08
N ALA A 133 14.71 4.90 -6.65
CA ALA A 133 15.82 4.01 -6.97
C ALA A 133 15.64 2.62 -6.31
N GLN A 134 15.16 2.59 -5.06
CA GLN A 134 14.85 1.33 -4.37
C GLN A 134 13.78 0.52 -5.12
N ASN A 135 12.69 1.18 -5.55
CA ASN A 135 11.64 0.53 -6.34
C ASN A 135 12.13 0.09 -7.72
N LEU A 136 13.02 0.87 -8.36
CA LEU A 136 13.63 0.48 -9.63
C LEU A 136 14.50 -0.77 -9.48
N LEU A 137 15.26 -0.92 -8.39
CA LEU A 137 16.02 -2.14 -8.14
C LEU A 137 15.08 -3.35 -7.98
N VAL A 138 14.02 -3.22 -7.18
CA VAL A 138 13.03 -4.31 -7.00
C VAL A 138 12.42 -4.72 -8.35
N ARG A 139 12.02 -3.74 -9.17
CA ARG A 139 11.48 -4.03 -10.51
C ARG A 139 12.52 -4.69 -11.41
N ASN A 140 13.77 -4.23 -11.37
CA ASN A 140 14.83 -4.82 -12.17
C ASN A 140 15.05 -6.29 -11.79
N ILE A 141 15.11 -6.62 -10.50
CA ILE A 141 15.24 -8.00 -10.03
C ILE A 141 14.08 -8.86 -10.54
N LEU A 142 12.83 -8.44 -10.30
CA LEU A 142 11.64 -9.17 -10.71
C LEU A 142 11.40 -9.21 -12.23
N SER A 143 12.08 -8.33 -12.99
CA SER A 143 12.00 -8.34 -14.46
C SER A 143 13.07 -9.21 -15.12
N ASN A 144 14.09 -9.62 -14.38
CA ASN A 144 15.21 -10.41 -14.88
C ASN A 144 15.37 -11.72 -14.08
N LEU A 145 14.31 -12.15 -13.40
CA LEU A 145 14.31 -13.40 -12.65
C LEU A 145 14.05 -14.57 -13.61
N GLY A 146 14.90 -15.60 -13.54
CA GLY A 146 14.83 -16.75 -14.44
C GLY A 146 15.52 -16.50 -15.79
N GLU A 147 15.31 -17.42 -16.74
CA GLU A 147 15.96 -17.42 -18.06
C GLU A 147 14.97 -17.19 -19.21
N GLU A 148 13.70 -16.91 -18.90
CA GLU A 148 12.66 -16.69 -19.90
C GLU A 148 12.91 -15.39 -20.68
N SER A 149 12.72 -15.44 -22.00
CA SER A 149 12.76 -14.27 -22.87
C SER A 149 11.36 -13.95 -23.38
N PHE A 150 11.02 -12.66 -23.44
CA PHE A 150 9.79 -12.17 -24.05
C PHE A 150 10.12 -11.26 -25.23
N ASN A 151 9.59 -11.59 -26.41
CA ASN A 151 9.83 -10.83 -27.64
C ASN A 151 8.50 -10.38 -28.29
N GLN A 152 8.60 -9.73 -29.46
CA GLN A 152 7.43 -9.21 -30.18
C GLN A 152 6.43 -10.31 -30.58
N ASP A 153 6.89 -11.49 -30.98
CA ASP A 153 6.01 -12.61 -31.37
C ASP A 153 5.23 -13.12 -30.16
N ASP A 154 5.86 -13.18 -28.98
CA ASP A 154 5.17 -13.50 -27.73
C ASP A 154 4.11 -12.46 -27.38
N TRP A 155 4.38 -11.18 -27.65
CA TRP A 155 3.40 -10.12 -27.47
C TRP A 155 2.20 -10.24 -28.42
N GLU A 156 2.44 -10.53 -29.71
CA GLU A 156 1.36 -10.77 -30.66
C GLU A 156 0.50 -11.98 -30.27
N LYS A 157 1.12 -13.08 -29.82
CA LYS A 157 0.42 -14.26 -29.28
C LYS A 157 -0.37 -13.93 -28.01
N THR A 158 0.18 -13.07 -27.15
CA THR A 158 -0.51 -12.60 -25.95
C THR A 158 -1.77 -11.83 -26.34
N LYS A 159 -1.66 -10.83 -27.24
CA LYS A 159 -2.83 -10.10 -27.73
C LYS A 159 -3.85 -11.01 -28.41
N ALA A 160 -3.40 -11.96 -29.23
CA ALA A 160 -4.27 -12.91 -29.91
C ALA A 160 -5.07 -13.78 -28.93
N TYR A 161 -4.46 -14.22 -27.82
CA TYR A 161 -5.16 -14.95 -26.76
C TYR A 161 -6.34 -14.15 -26.19
N PHE A 162 -6.15 -12.85 -25.96
CA PHE A 162 -7.19 -11.94 -25.47
C PHE A 162 -8.03 -11.32 -26.60
N GLU A 163 -8.06 -11.93 -27.78
CA GLU A 163 -8.82 -11.45 -28.96
C GLU A 163 -8.51 -9.99 -29.38
N ASN A 164 -7.26 -9.54 -29.18
CA ASN A 164 -6.86 -8.14 -29.37
C ASN A 164 -7.72 -7.14 -28.57
N LYS A 165 -8.18 -7.54 -27.38
CA LYS A 165 -8.94 -6.70 -26.46
C LYS A 165 -8.21 -6.52 -25.14
N CYS A 166 -8.57 -5.46 -24.43
CA CYS A 166 -8.13 -5.22 -23.07
C CYS A 166 -8.57 -6.37 -22.15
N ALA A 167 -7.63 -6.98 -21.43
CA ALA A 167 -7.88 -8.09 -20.51
C ALA A 167 -8.86 -7.71 -19.39
N TYR A 168 -8.97 -6.42 -19.06
CA TYR A 168 -9.82 -5.94 -17.98
C TYR A 168 -11.24 -5.57 -18.43
N CYS A 169 -11.36 -4.64 -19.39
CA CYS A 169 -12.66 -4.10 -19.81
C CYS A 169 -13.17 -4.66 -21.15
N GLY A 170 -12.32 -5.33 -21.93
CA GLY A 170 -12.67 -5.84 -23.27
C GLY A 170 -12.66 -4.82 -24.39
N SER A 171 -12.20 -3.58 -24.17
CA SER A 171 -12.08 -2.58 -25.23
C SER A 171 -11.04 -2.96 -26.28
N GLU A 172 -11.27 -2.55 -27.52
CA GLU A 172 -10.33 -2.68 -28.65
C GLU A 172 -9.45 -1.43 -28.83
N ASP A 173 -9.42 -0.54 -27.83
CA ASP A 173 -8.52 0.61 -27.78
C ASP A 173 -7.05 0.19 -27.85
N GLU A 174 -6.16 1.16 -28.08
CA GLU A 174 -4.70 0.94 -28.08
C GLU A 174 -4.23 0.18 -26.83
N LEU A 175 -3.69 -1.01 -27.07
CA LEU A 175 -3.25 -1.94 -26.04
C LEU A 175 -1.79 -1.71 -25.68
N VAL A 176 -1.53 -1.62 -24.38
CA VAL A 176 -0.20 -1.59 -23.80
C VAL A 176 0.04 -2.87 -23.01
N ILE A 177 1.32 -3.25 -22.87
CA ILE A 177 1.74 -4.31 -21.96
C ILE A 177 1.48 -3.83 -20.52
N GLU A 178 0.79 -4.66 -19.75
CA GLU A 178 0.52 -4.42 -18.34
C GLU A 178 0.76 -5.70 -17.54
N HIS A 179 1.11 -5.56 -16.26
CA HIS A 179 1.31 -6.70 -15.36
C HIS A 179 0.04 -6.97 -14.55
N ALA A 180 -0.57 -8.14 -14.71
CA ALA A 180 -1.77 -8.52 -13.95
C ALA A 180 -1.48 -8.51 -12.43
N VAL A 181 -0.37 -9.12 -12.01
CA VAL A 181 0.21 -9.02 -10.68
C VAL A 181 1.31 -7.94 -10.70
N PRO A 182 1.21 -6.88 -9.88
CA PRO A 182 2.18 -5.79 -9.85
C PRO A 182 3.62 -6.21 -9.53
N ILE A 183 4.57 -5.63 -10.26
CA ILE A 183 6.01 -5.81 -10.02
C ILE A 183 6.48 -4.90 -8.87
N ASN A 184 6.27 -5.38 -7.64
CA ASN A 184 6.69 -4.71 -6.42
C ASN A 184 7.02 -5.72 -5.31
N LYS A 185 7.59 -5.23 -4.19
CA LYS A 185 8.04 -6.06 -3.07
C LYS A 185 6.93 -6.67 -2.19
N VAL A 186 5.67 -6.39 -2.49
CA VAL A 186 4.49 -6.87 -1.74
C VAL A 186 3.76 -7.93 -2.56
N SER A 187 3.40 -7.60 -3.81
CA SER A 187 2.66 -8.49 -4.72
C SER A 187 3.57 -9.51 -5.42
N LEU A 188 4.87 -9.24 -5.49
CA LEU A 188 5.89 -10.13 -6.07
C LEU A 188 5.62 -10.60 -7.51
N GLY A 189 4.91 -9.79 -8.31
CA GLY A 189 4.71 -10.08 -9.72
C GLY A 189 5.99 -9.96 -10.53
N GLU A 190 6.13 -10.78 -11.56
CA GLU A 190 7.34 -10.83 -12.42
C GLU A 190 7.06 -10.29 -13.82
N HIS A 191 8.10 -9.82 -14.52
CA HIS A 191 7.99 -9.51 -15.95
C HIS A 191 8.09 -10.80 -16.78
N ARG A 192 7.03 -11.62 -16.72
CA ARG A 192 7.01 -12.97 -17.28
C ARG A 192 5.75 -13.21 -18.10
N LEU A 193 5.82 -14.10 -19.09
CA LEU A 193 4.63 -14.62 -19.75
C LEU A 193 3.65 -15.18 -18.73
N GLY A 194 2.36 -15.03 -19.01
CA GLY A 194 1.29 -15.29 -18.03
C GLY A 194 0.98 -14.09 -17.13
N ASN A 195 1.99 -13.33 -16.69
CA ASN A 195 1.74 -12.09 -15.93
C ASN A 195 1.51 -10.87 -16.84
N MET A 196 2.08 -10.87 -18.03
CA MET A 196 1.89 -9.80 -19.01
C MET A 196 0.59 -9.96 -19.78
N VAL A 197 -0.28 -8.96 -19.69
CA VAL A 197 -1.61 -8.95 -20.31
C VAL A 197 -1.82 -7.66 -21.12
N PRO A 198 -2.68 -7.67 -22.15
CA PRO A 198 -3.07 -6.46 -22.84
C PRO A 198 -4.02 -5.61 -22.02
N SER A 199 -3.74 -4.32 -21.95
CA SER A 199 -4.56 -3.35 -21.24
C SER A 199 -4.73 -2.08 -22.07
N CYS A 200 -5.92 -1.50 -22.08
CA CYS A 200 -6.06 -0.13 -22.57
C CYS A 200 -5.42 0.85 -21.58
N LYS A 201 -5.00 2.02 -22.07
CA LYS A 201 -4.36 3.07 -21.23
C LYS A 201 -5.22 3.46 -20.02
N ALA A 202 -6.53 3.51 -20.18
CA ALA A 202 -7.47 3.85 -19.10
C ALA A 202 -7.48 2.80 -17.98
N CYS A 203 -7.53 1.51 -18.32
CA CYS A 203 -7.49 0.44 -17.33
C CYS A 203 -6.13 0.34 -16.66
N ASN A 204 -5.02 0.42 -17.41
CA ASN A 204 -3.67 0.44 -16.85
C ASN A 204 -3.54 1.56 -15.80
N SER A 205 -3.91 2.79 -16.16
CA SER A 205 -3.84 3.93 -15.24
C SER A 205 -4.71 3.76 -13.99
N LYS A 206 -5.93 3.21 -14.13
CA LYS A 206 -6.85 2.98 -13.00
C LYS A 206 -6.42 1.82 -12.09
N LYS A 207 -5.82 0.76 -12.65
CA LYS A 207 -5.32 -0.39 -11.90
C LYS A 207 -4.10 0.00 -11.07
N ALA A 208 -3.16 0.72 -11.67
CA ALA A 208 -1.93 1.17 -11.02
C ALA A 208 -1.21 0.00 -10.31
N ASP A 209 -1.02 0.07 -8.99
CA ASP A 209 -0.32 -0.92 -8.18
C ASP A 209 -1.24 -1.99 -7.58
N LYS A 210 -2.50 -2.09 -8.04
CA LYS A 210 -3.44 -3.12 -7.59
C LYS A 210 -3.21 -4.43 -8.33
N ASP A 211 -3.39 -5.52 -7.60
CA ASP A 211 -3.54 -6.86 -8.16
C ASP A 211 -4.80 -6.94 -9.04
N PHE A 212 -4.75 -7.70 -10.14
CA PHE A 212 -5.88 -7.82 -11.06
C PHE A 212 -7.16 -8.33 -10.40
N LYS A 213 -7.07 -9.21 -9.39
CA LYS A 213 -8.23 -9.74 -8.66
C LYS A 213 -8.92 -8.64 -7.85
N ILE A 214 -8.12 -7.74 -7.25
CA ILE A 214 -8.62 -6.57 -6.53
C ILE A 214 -9.21 -5.56 -7.53
N PHE A 215 -8.56 -5.37 -8.67
CA PHE A 215 -9.03 -4.42 -9.68
C PHE A 215 -10.35 -4.85 -10.35
N LEU A 216 -10.54 -6.16 -10.55
CA LEU A 216 -11.72 -6.77 -11.15
C LEU A 216 -12.70 -7.31 -10.10
N GLU A 217 -12.66 -6.83 -8.85
CA GLU A 217 -13.54 -7.31 -7.80
C GLU A 217 -15.02 -7.35 -8.27
N GLY A 218 -15.65 -8.52 -8.17
CA GLY A 218 -17.02 -8.76 -8.66
C GLY A 218 -17.14 -9.20 -10.12
N ASN A 219 -16.07 -9.16 -10.92
CA ASN A 219 -16.05 -9.62 -12.32
C ASN A 219 -15.31 -10.96 -12.46
N GLN A 220 -15.95 -12.04 -11.98
CA GLN A 220 -15.38 -13.39 -11.99
C GLN A 220 -15.03 -13.90 -13.39
N HIS A 221 -15.79 -13.48 -14.41
CA HIS A 221 -15.53 -13.88 -15.78
C HIS A 221 -14.16 -13.36 -16.27
N ARG A 222 -13.87 -12.06 -16.08
CA ARG A 222 -12.58 -11.48 -16.50
C ARG A 222 -11.41 -11.99 -15.66
N ILE A 223 -11.64 -12.23 -14.36
CA ILE A 223 -10.65 -12.86 -13.49
C ILE A 223 -10.29 -14.25 -14.04
N GLY A 224 -11.30 -15.07 -14.36
CA GLY A 224 -11.11 -16.41 -14.91
C GLY A 224 -10.30 -16.44 -16.20
N ILE A 225 -10.56 -15.53 -17.15
CA ILE A 225 -9.77 -15.44 -18.40
C ILE A 225 -8.28 -15.16 -18.11
N ILE A 226 -7.98 -14.28 -17.15
CA ILE A 226 -6.60 -13.96 -16.78
C ILE A 226 -5.93 -15.15 -16.09
N GLU A 227 -6.65 -15.85 -15.21
CA GLU A 227 -6.15 -17.06 -14.54
C GLU A 227 -5.90 -18.20 -15.54
N GLU A 228 -6.83 -18.45 -16.46
CA GLU A 228 -6.65 -19.42 -17.55
C GLU A 228 -5.45 -19.06 -18.45
N TYR A 229 -5.22 -17.77 -18.69
CA TYR A 229 -4.04 -17.31 -19.41
C TYR A 229 -2.75 -17.61 -18.63
N MET A 230 -2.71 -17.30 -17.33
CA MET A 230 -1.58 -17.61 -16.46
C MET A 230 -1.26 -19.11 -16.49
N ASP A 231 -2.27 -19.96 -16.34
CA ASP A 231 -2.14 -21.41 -16.39
C ASP A 231 -1.62 -21.89 -17.76
N SER A 232 -2.13 -21.31 -18.86
CA SER A 232 -1.68 -21.65 -20.22
C SER A 232 -0.20 -21.31 -20.50
N ARG A 233 0.40 -20.47 -19.66
CA ARG A 233 1.80 -20.03 -19.73
C ARG A 233 2.67 -20.62 -18.63
N ASP A 234 2.15 -21.58 -17.86
CA ASP A 234 2.84 -22.17 -16.71
C ASP A 234 3.35 -21.08 -15.74
N TYR A 235 2.51 -20.06 -15.53
CA TYR A 235 2.80 -18.94 -14.66
C TYR A 235 2.03 -19.05 -13.35
N VAL A 236 2.77 -19.24 -12.27
CA VAL A 236 2.24 -19.13 -10.91
C VAL A 236 2.93 -17.94 -10.24
N PRO A 237 2.18 -16.90 -9.82
CA PRO A 237 2.76 -15.76 -9.12
C PRO A 237 3.54 -16.21 -7.88
N LEU A 238 4.68 -15.59 -7.60
CA LEU A 238 5.47 -15.84 -6.38
C LEU A 238 4.65 -15.62 -5.09
N GLY A 239 3.61 -14.77 -5.15
CA GLY A 239 2.59 -14.65 -4.10
C GLY A 239 3.17 -14.23 -2.75
N GLU A 240 2.74 -14.90 -1.66
CA GLU A 240 3.20 -14.62 -0.29
C GLU A 240 4.53 -15.35 0.05
N ASN A 241 5.43 -15.55 -0.91
CA ASN A 241 6.72 -16.18 -0.66
C ASN A 241 7.59 -15.32 0.28
N GLU A 242 7.62 -15.71 1.56
CA GLU A 242 8.34 -14.97 2.60
C GLU A 242 9.83 -14.83 2.32
N GLN A 243 10.46 -15.82 1.69
CA GLN A 243 11.89 -15.79 1.42
C GLN A 243 12.21 -14.77 0.35
N VAL A 244 11.44 -14.75 -0.75
CA VAL A 244 11.58 -13.74 -1.81
C VAL A 244 11.29 -12.36 -1.25
N ALA A 245 10.22 -12.19 -0.47
CA ALA A 245 9.90 -10.90 0.15
C ALA A 245 11.03 -10.38 1.05
N LYS A 246 11.66 -11.26 1.85
CA LYS A 246 12.83 -10.91 2.69
C LYS A 246 14.04 -10.50 1.84
N ILE A 247 14.35 -11.23 0.77
CA ILE A 247 15.47 -10.91 -0.14
C ILE A 247 15.24 -9.55 -0.81
N LEU A 248 14.04 -9.30 -1.33
CA LEU A 248 13.72 -8.01 -1.96
C LEU A 248 13.74 -6.86 -0.96
N GLU A 249 13.31 -7.09 0.29
CA GLU A 249 13.43 -6.08 1.35
C GLU A 249 14.90 -5.79 1.67
N MET A 250 15.78 -6.79 1.72
CA MET A 250 17.22 -6.59 1.91
C MET A 250 17.80 -5.73 0.77
N ALA A 251 17.57 -6.12 -0.49
CA ALA A 251 18.01 -5.36 -1.66
C ALA A 251 17.47 -3.91 -1.64
N TYR A 252 16.19 -3.74 -1.29
CA TYR A 252 15.56 -2.43 -1.12
C TYR A 252 16.29 -1.57 -0.10
N GLN A 253 16.67 -2.12 1.06
CA GLN A 253 17.40 -1.38 2.10
C GLN A 253 18.85 -1.08 1.72
N GLU A 254 19.55 -1.99 1.03
CA GLU A 254 20.94 -1.80 0.61
C GLU A 254 21.13 -0.57 -0.28
N VAL A 255 20.20 -0.30 -1.19
CA VAL A 255 20.23 0.91 -2.03
C VAL A 255 20.22 2.19 -1.20
N ALA A 256 19.43 2.23 -0.12
CA ALA A 256 19.42 3.39 0.77
C ALA A 256 20.72 3.51 1.59
N ILE A 257 21.28 2.38 2.03
CA ILE A 257 22.56 2.35 2.75
C ILE A 257 23.69 2.87 1.87
N VAL A 258 23.78 2.39 0.63
CA VAL A 258 24.80 2.83 -0.34
C VAL A 258 24.65 4.32 -0.62
N SER A 259 23.43 4.80 -0.90
CA SER A 259 23.19 6.23 -1.14
C SER A 259 23.59 7.08 0.06
N LYS A 260 23.20 6.68 1.28
CA LYS A 260 23.55 7.38 2.52
C LYS A 260 25.06 7.43 2.74
N ARG A 261 25.76 6.30 2.59
CA ARG A 261 27.21 6.20 2.75
C ARG A 261 27.96 7.17 1.85
N TYR A 262 27.63 7.21 0.56
CA TYR A 262 28.33 8.12 -0.36
C TYR A 262 27.95 9.59 -0.15
N ILE A 263 26.73 9.88 0.30
CA ILE A 263 26.36 11.23 0.74
C ILE A 263 27.21 11.66 1.94
N GLU A 264 27.39 10.80 2.94
CA GLU A 264 28.21 11.07 4.13
C GLU A 264 29.67 11.33 3.75
N ILE A 265 30.27 10.46 2.92
CA ILE A 265 31.64 10.65 2.40
C ILE A 265 31.77 12.00 1.69
N LEU A 266 30.81 12.37 0.84
CA LEU A 266 30.87 13.65 0.12
C LEU A 266 30.67 14.86 1.03
N ASN A 267 29.83 14.76 2.07
CA ASN A 267 29.64 15.83 3.05
C ASN A 267 30.90 16.04 3.90
N GLU A 268 31.62 14.97 4.26
CA GLU A 268 32.90 15.06 4.97
C GLU A 268 33.99 15.75 4.13
N LEU A 269 34.03 15.46 2.82
CA LEU A 269 34.96 16.10 1.88
C LEU A 269 34.61 17.57 1.59
N PHE A 270 33.33 17.94 1.71
CA PHE A 270 32.82 19.28 1.40
C PHE A 270 31.90 19.83 2.52
N PRO A 271 32.42 20.12 3.73
CA PRO A 271 31.61 20.45 4.91
C PRO A 271 30.88 21.81 4.83
N ASN A 272 31.26 22.67 3.89
CA ASN A 272 30.69 24.00 3.68
C ASN A 272 29.80 24.10 2.42
N LYS A 273 29.37 22.97 1.85
CA LYS A 273 28.41 22.91 0.72
C LYS A 273 27.02 22.46 1.16
#